data_AF-A0A2V7R158-F1
#
_entry.id   AF-A0A2V7R158-F1
#
_cell.length_a   1.000
_cell.length_b   1.000
_cell.length_c   1.000
_cell.angle_alpha   90.00
_cell.angle_beta   90.00
_cell.angle_gamma   90.00
#
_symmetry.space_group_name_H-M   'P 1'
#
loop_
_entity.id
_entity.type
_entity.pdbx_description
1 polymer ?
#
loop_
_entity_poly.entity_id
_entity_poly.type
_entity_poly.pdbx_seq_one_letter_code
_entity_poly.pdbx_strand_id
1 'polypeptide(L)'
;MRRLSLVLLALTSLTLFGCDALRDAFSPRADVVARANDQTLTVERLAGWAGQSKQVPLDPQTLGRVSRYWVEYTVFAEALAAGRNLRDSAMAATAMWPVVSRLKWQRFHDRLVTSQNLTPQQVDSAYQSGPYRVFQHILLRVLPAPGTKTTDANALVRIDDQKRRQAEQLLPQARSAGVRFAQLASRYSEDPTSKVAGGSLGLSTHGQFVREFDDAAWQLAPGGVSGVVKSQFGYHIIRRPPLAEVRDSFRIGLQDRMSRHTDSVYMDSVVAQRKIQPVSRAPDYAKAAAQDIDAARSSSRVLVKYRGGSLKVRDFARWLDALDPQIINALPQANDEQINQFLKSLAQQQLMLEQADSAKVTLTAEDWQRVRQEHDSTMVMITNVLNLSPELLRDSAGASPTARVNFALGRVNDYFDRVFHGRARFYPLPAFLADALLADARWTVDAAGVRRAVERGQEIRSDSAQASNAPRMTPAPGPAPIDTSRRQTP
;
A
#
# COMPACT_ATOMS: atom_id res chain seq x y z
N MET A 1 -87.84 -6.33 26.46
CA MET A 1 -87.34 -7.73 26.45
C MET A 1 -86.18 -7.85 25.47
N ARG A 2 -85.16 -8.61 25.87
CA ARG A 2 -83.96 -9.10 25.13
C ARG A 2 -82.73 -8.18 25.00
N ARG A 3 -81.67 -8.71 25.61
CA ARG A 3 -80.25 -8.30 25.63
C ARG A 3 -79.60 -8.55 24.26
N LEU A 4 -78.53 -7.82 23.93
CA LEU A 4 -77.36 -8.34 23.22
C LEU A 4 -76.16 -7.39 23.35
N SER A 5 -74.98 -7.98 23.36
CA SER A 5 -73.77 -7.58 24.06
C SER A 5 -72.79 -6.74 23.22
N LEU A 6 -71.91 -6.01 23.92
CA LEU A 6 -70.71 -5.37 23.37
C LEU A 6 -69.73 -6.36 22.74
N VAL A 7 -69.13 -5.97 21.60
CA VAL A 7 -67.74 -6.29 21.26
C VAL A 7 -67.11 -5.05 20.60
N LEU A 8 -66.10 -4.48 21.27
CA LEU A 8 -65.23 -3.43 20.76
C LEU A 8 -64.09 -4.12 19.98
N LEU A 9 -63.97 -3.88 18.68
CA LEU A 9 -62.82 -4.35 17.88
C LEU A 9 -61.70 -3.30 17.96
N ALA A 10 -60.58 -3.69 18.57
CA ALA A 10 -59.31 -2.98 18.47
C ALA A 10 -58.68 -3.24 17.10
N LEU A 11 -58.54 -2.20 16.28
CA LEU A 11 -57.70 -2.24 15.07
C LEU A 11 -56.23 -2.14 15.50
N THR A 12 -55.51 -3.26 15.44
CA THR A 12 -54.05 -3.30 15.43
C THR A 12 -53.55 -3.13 14.00
N SER A 13 -53.06 -1.93 13.69
CA SER A 13 -52.30 -1.65 12.47
C SER A 13 -50.91 -2.30 12.54
N LEU A 14 -50.77 -3.48 11.95
CA LEU A 14 -49.47 -4.07 11.61
C LEU A 14 -48.87 -3.30 10.42
N THR A 15 -47.83 -2.51 10.67
CA THR A 15 -46.95 -1.99 9.61
C THR A 15 -46.07 -3.13 9.07
N LEU A 16 -46.42 -3.65 7.90
CA LEU A 16 -45.66 -4.65 7.14
C LEU A 16 -44.35 -4.04 6.59
N PHE A 17 -43.25 -4.22 7.30
CA PHE A 17 -41.88 -4.05 6.78
C PHE A 17 -41.45 -5.27 5.92
N GLY A 18 -42.25 -5.66 4.92
CA GLY A 18 -42.03 -6.92 4.19
C GLY A 18 -42.24 -6.86 2.67
N CYS A 19 -42.64 -5.72 2.11
CA CYS A 19 -43.04 -5.68 0.69
C CYS A 19 -41.85 -5.66 -0.30
N ASP A 20 -40.68 -5.15 0.08
CA ASP A 20 -39.50 -5.17 -0.82
C ASP A 20 -38.86 -6.57 -0.90
N ALA A 21 -38.79 -7.30 0.21
CA ALA A 21 -38.24 -8.66 0.24
C ALA A 21 -39.08 -9.67 -0.57
N LEU A 22 -40.41 -9.52 -0.55
CA LEU A 22 -41.34 -10.34 -1.35
C LEU A 22 -41.33 -9.98 -2.83
N ARG A 23 -41.07 -8.72 -3.18
CA ARG A 23 -40.98 -8.26 -4.58
C ARG A 23 -39.73 -8.79 -5.29
N ASP A 24 -38.61 -8.91 -4.57
CA ASP A 24 -37.36 -9.45 -5.10
C ASP A 24 -37.36 -10.98 -5.26
N ALA A 25 -38.20 -11.70 -4.49
CA ALA A 25 -38.32 -13.17 -4.57
C ALA A 25 -38.97 -13.68 -5.86
N PHE A 26 -39.73 -12.84 -6.57
CA PHE A 26 -40.45 -13.19 -7.81
C PHE A 26 -39.91 -12.47 -9.07
N SER A 27 -38.71 -11.89 -8.99
CA SER A 27 -38.04 -11.23 -10.12
C SER A 27 -37.34 -12.25 -11.03
N PRO A 28 -37.42 -12.15 -12.37
CA PRO A 28 -36.66 -12.98 -13.32
C PRO A 28 -35.12 -12.76 -13.27
N ARG A 29 -34.62 -12.01 -12.28
CA ARG A 29 -33.19 -11.82 -11.96
C ARG A 29 -32.73 -12.63 -10.73
N ALA A 30 -33.54 -13.60 -10.28
CA ALA A 30 -33.35 -14.30 -9.01
C ALA A 30 -32.01 -15.06 -8.91
N ASP A 31 -31.37 -15.41 -10.02
CA ASP A 31 -30.17 -16.24 -10.08
C ASP A 31 -28.87 -15.48 -10.38
N VAL A 32 -28.92 -14.15 -10.56
CA VAL A 32 -27.76 -13.34 -10.95
C VAL A 32 -27.15 -12.61 -9.78
N VAL A 33 -25.82 -12.70 -9.64
CA VAL A 33 -25.01 -11.97 -8.66
C VAL A 33 -24.32 -10.78 -9.32
N ALA A 34 -23.73 -10.95 -10.49
CA ALA A 34 -23.05 -9.86 -11.18
C ALA A 34 -23.17 -9.99 -12.69
N ARG A 35 -23.05 -8.85 -13.38
CA ARG A 35 -22.95 -8.77 -14.84
C ARG A 35 -21.72 -7.99 -15.24
N ALA A 36 -21.08 -8.45 -16.29
CA ALA A 36 -19.98 -7.76 -16.96
C ALA A 36 -20.21 -7.93 -18.47
N ASN A 37 -20.60 -6.85 -19.13
CA ASN A 37 -21.13 -6.84 -20.49
C ASN A 37 -22.23 -7.90 -20.67
N ASP A 38 -22.03 -8.88 -21.54
CA ASP A 38 -23.00 -9.94 -21.82
C ASP A 38 -22.81 -11.18 -20.93
N GLN A 39 -21.86 -11.13 -19.98
CA GLN A 39 -21.53 -12.21 -19.08
C GLN A 39 -22.20 -12.07 -17.73
N THR A 40 -22.53 -13.20 -17.14
CA THR A 40 -23.27 -13.29 -15.88
C THR A 40 -22.57 -14.21 -14.90
N LEU A 41 -22.35 -13.72 -13.68
CA LEU A 41 -22.01 -14.55 -12.53
C LEU A 41 -23.30 -14.95 -11.81
N THR A 42 -23.56 -16.24 -11.70
CA THR A 42 -24.76 -16.77 -11.07
C THR A 42 -24.59 -16.98 -9.56
N VAL A 43 -25.71 -17.04 -8.85
CA VAL A 43 -25.80 -17.37 -7.42
C VAL A 43 -25.12 -18.71 -7.14
N GLU A 44 -25.47 -19.75 -7.90
CA GLU A 44 -24.92 -21.10 -7.69
C GLU A 44 -23.40 -21.13 -7.90
N ARG A 45 -22.88 -20.40 -8.90
CA ARG A 45 -21.45 -20.38 -9.18
C ARG A 45 -20.66 -19.71 -8.05
N LEU A 46 -21.10 -18.54 -7.60
CA LEU A 46 -20.46 -17.84 -6.49
C LEU A 46 -20.58 -18.62 -5.17
N ALA A 47 -21.76 -19.20 -4.91
CA ALA A 47 -22.00 -20.02 -3.73
C ALA A 47 -21.13 -21.29 -3.74
N GLY A 48 -20.95 -21.92 -4.91
CA GLY A 48 -20.05 -23.07 -5.08
C GLY A 48 -18.61 -22.73 -4.71
N TRP A 49 -18.08 -21.63 -5.23
CA TRP A 49 -16.75 -21.13 -4.87
C TRP A 49 -16.60 -20.89 -3.37
N ALA A 50 -17.49 -20.10 -2.77
CA ALA A 50 -17.37 -19.67 -1.39
C ALA A 50 -17.74 -20.77 -0.37
N GLY A 51 -18.72 -21.61 -0.69
CA GLY A 51 -19.21 -22.69 0.18
C GLY A 51 -18.17 -23.79 0.37
N GLN A 52 -17.43 -24.14 -0.70
CA GLN A 52 -16.37 -25.15 -0.66
C GLN A 52 -15.07 -24.64 -0.03
N SER A 53 -14.86 -23.32 0.00
CA SER A 53 -13.65 -22.71 0.58
C SER A 53 -13.84 -22.34 2.04
N LYS A 54 -13.11 -23.00 2.96
CA LYS A 54 -13.13 -22.66 4.39
C LYS A 54 -12.48 -21.30 4.71
N GLN A 55 -11.64 -20.80 3.79
CA GLN A 55 -10.87 -19.56 4.00
C GLN A 55 -11.67 -18.30 3.66
N VAL A 56 -12.79 -18.43 2.94
CA VAL A 56 -13.59 -17.29 2.51
C VAL A 56 -14.77 -17.10 3.48
N PRO A 57 -14.83 -15.94 4.16
CA PRO A 57 -16.00 -15.55 4.93
C PRO A 57 -17.27 -15.53 4.07
N LEU A 58 -18.34 -16.14 4.58
CA LEU A 58 -19.66 -16.12 3.96
C LEU A 58 -20.46 -14.96 4.51
N ASP A 59 -20.10 -13.76 4.08
CA ASP A 59 -20.81 -12.52 4.40
C ASP A 59 -21.03 -11.68 3.12
N PRO A 60 -22.07 -10.82 3.09
CA PRO A 60 -22.39 -10.05 1.90
C PRO A 60 -21.28 -9.10 1.43
N GLN A 61 -20.47 -8.54 2.33
CA GLN A 61 -19.40 -7.62 1.94
C GLN A 61 -18.27 -8.38 1.24
N THR A 62 -17.88 -9.54 1.78
CA THR A 62 -16.84 -10.39 1.19
C THR A 62 -17.27 -10.92 -0.16
N LEU A 63 -18.48 -11.49 -0.28
CA LEU A 63 -18.96 -12.02 -1.55
C LEU A 63 -19.27 -10.92 -2.57
N GLY A 64 -19.69 -9.74 -2.12
CA GLY A 64 -19.80 -8.55 -2.97
C GLY A 64 -18.47 -8.16 -3.61
N ARG A 65 -17.38 -8.13 -2.82
CA ARG A 65 -16.02 -7.86 -3.34
C ARG A 65 -15.53 -8.93 -4.31
N VAL A 66 -15.77 -10.21 -4.01
CA VAL A 66 -15.45 -11.32 -4.94
C VAL A 66 -16.17 -11.12 -6.27
N SER A 67 -17.45 -10.77 -6.22
CA SER A 67 -18.28 -10.52 -7.40
C SER A 67 -17.74 -9.35 -8.22
N ARG A 68 -17.30 -8.29 -7.54
CA ARG A 68 -16.63 -7.15 -8.17
C ARG A 68 -15.31 -7.57 -8.86
N TYR A 69 -14.46 -8.35 -8.20
CA TYR A 69 -13.24 -8.85 -8.84
C TYR A 69 -13.53 -9.72 -10.06
N TRP A 70 -14.58 -10.55 -10.01
CA TRP A 70 -14.99 -11.33 -11.17
C TRP A 70 -15.42 -10.43 -12.35
N VAL A 71 -16.15 -9.35 -12.08
CA VAL A 71 -16.51 -8.34 -13.08
C VAL A 71 -15.26 -7.71 -13.70
N GLU A 72 -14.31 -7.26 -12.88
CA GLU A 72 -13.07 -6.64 -13.33
C GLU A 72 -12.24 -7.56 -14.22
N TYR A 73 -12.05 -8.82 -13.78
CA TYR A 73 -11.34 -9.84 -14.56
C TYR A 73 -12.04 -10.21 -15.86
N THR A 74 -13.38 -10.26 -15.85
CA THR A 74 -14.18 -10.50 -17.04
C THR A 74 -13.98 -9.40 -18.07
N VAL A 75 -14.12 -8.13 -17.68
CA VAL A 75 -13.93 -6.99 -18.60
C VAL A 75 -12.48 -6.92 -19.11
N PHE A 76 -11.50 -7.21 -18.26
CA PHE A 76 -10.09 -7.31 -18.67
C PHE A 76 -9.88 -8.40 -19.74
N ALA A 77 -10.40 -9.60 -19.52
CA ALA A 77 -10.26 -10.72 -20.44
C ALA A 77 -10.97 -10.45 -21.78
N GLU A 78 -12.16 -9.84 -21.75
CA GLU A 78 -12.89 -9.43 -22.94
C GLU A 78 -12.14 -8.35 -23.74
N ALA A 79 -11.54 -7.37 -23.06
CA ALA A 79 -10.74 -6.35 -23.71
C ALA A 79 -9.56 -6.96 -24.49
N LEU A 80 -8.87 -7.95 -23.91
CA LEU A 80 -7.80 -8.69 -24.59
C LEU A 80 -8.34 -9.54 -25.76
N ALA A 81 -9.45 -10.25 -25.57
CA ALA A 81 -10.05 -11.09 -26.61
C ALA A 81 -10.57 -10.27 -27.81
N ALA A 82 -11.01 -9.04 -27.56
CA ALA A 82 -11.39 -8.06 -28.57
C ALA A 82 -10.18 -7.41 -29.27
N GLY A 83 -8.95 -7.71 -28.84
CA GLY A 83 -7.72 -7.17 -29.42
C GLY A 83 -7.37 -5.75 -28.98
N ARG A 84 -7.94 -5.25 -27.88
CA ARG A 84 -7.55 -3.93 -27.33
C ARG A 84 -6.09 -3.99 -26.88
N ASN A 85 -5.29 -3.02 -27.32
CA ASN A 85 -3.91 -2.88 -26.85
C ASN A 85 -3.89 -2.22 -25.47
N LEU A 86 -3.96 -3.02 -24.41
CA LEU A 86 -3.91 -2.49 -23.04
C LEU A 86 -2.53 -1.97 -22.61
N ARG A 87 -1.49 -2.04 -23.47
CA ARG A 87 -0.13 -1.54 -23.20
C ARG A 87 0.18 -0.22 -23.90
N ASP A 88 -0.80 0.41 -24.52
CA ASP A 88 -0.60 1.72 -25.12
C ASP A 88 -0.29 2.78 -24.04
N SER A 89 0.26 3.92 -24.47
CA SER A 89 0.70 4.96 -23.52
C SER A 89 -0.46 5.64 -22.79
N ALA A 90 -1.67 5.67 -23.36
CA ALA A 90 -2.84 6.27 -22.72
C ALA A 90 -3.38 5.38 -21.59
N MET A 91 -3.47 4.07 -21.84
CA MET A 91 -3.79 3.09 -20.81
C MET A 91 -2.70 3.07 -19.73
N ALA A 92 -1.43 3.07 -20.12
CA ALA A 92 -0.32 3.11 -19.16
C ALA A 92 -0.38 4.37 -18.27
N ALA A 93 -0.65 5.54 -18.85
CA ALA A 93 -0.80 6.77 -18.08
C ALA A 93 -1.97 6.72 -17.07
N THR A 94 -3.08 6.10 -17.47
CA THR A 94 -4.30 5.99 -16.66
C THR A 94 -4.14 4.98 -15.53
N ALA A 95 -3.71 3.76 -15.86
CA ALA A 95 -3.49 2.68 -14.91
C ALA A 95 -2.34 2.98 -13.93
N MET A 96 -1.34 3.76 -14.35
CA MET A 96 -0.23 4.19 -13.50
C MET A 96 -0.41 5.60 -12.94
N TRP A 97 -1.64 6.09 -12.84
CA TRP A 97 -1.90 7.45 -12.35
C TRP A 97 -1.18 7.80 -11.03
N PRO A 98 -1.08 6.91 -10.00
CA PRO A 98 -0.32 7.22 -8.79
C PRO A 98 1.16 7.51 -9.06
N VAL A 99 1.78 6.71 -9.93
CA VAL A 99 3.19 6.86 -10.30
C VAL A 99 3.38 8.11 -11.17
N VAL A 100 2.52 8.30 -12.17
CA VAL A 100 2.54 9.48 -13.05
C VAL A 100 2.37 10.76 -12.25
N SER A 101 1.40 10.81 -11.32
CA SER A 101 1.13 11.99 -10.50
C SER A 101 2.28 12.30 -9.56
N ARG A 102 2.85 11.28 -8.92
CA ARG A 102 4.06 11.45 -8.08
C ARG A 102 5.24 11.97 -8.88
N LEU A 103 5.47 11.45 -10.09
CA LEU A 103 6.56 11.94 -10.96
C LEU A 103 6.30 13.37 -11.43
N LYS A 104 5.06 13.72 -11.80
CA LYS A 104 4.70 15.11 -12.16
C LYS A 104 4.94 16.07 -11.00
N TRP A 105 4.55 15.67 -9.79
CA TRP A 105 4.85 16.43 -8.58
C TRP A 105 6.36 16.59 -8.41
N GLN A 106 7.14 15.51 -8.50
CA GLN A 106 8.59 15.56 -8.39
C GLN A 106 9.22 16.49 -9.43
N ARG A 107 8.79 16.46 -10.69
CA ARG A 107 9.31 17.37 -11.73
C ARG A 107 8.90 18.82 -11.53
N PHE A 108 7.70 19.06 -11.01
CA PHE A 108 7.28 20.40 -10.64
C PHE A 108 8.14 20.95 -9.50
N HIS A 109 8.34 20.13 -8.48
CA HIS A 109 9.20 20.43 -7.33
C HIS A 109 10.65 20.68 -7.75
N ASP A 110 11.22 19.83 -8.60
CA ASP A 110 12.56 19.99 -9.18
C ASP A 110 12.68 21.38 -9.85
N ARG A 111 11.66 21.86 -10.57
CA ARG A 111 11.67 23.20 -11.19
C ARG A 111 11.68 24.33 -10.15
N LEU A 112 10.90 24.18 -9.07
CA LEU A 112 10.89 25.16 -7.98
C LEU A 112 12.26 25.26 -7.30
N VAL A 113 12.90 24.10 -7.06
CA VAL A 113 14.17 24.00 -6.35
C VAL A 113 15.39 24.31 -7.23
N THR A 114 15.40 23.90 -8.50
CA THR A 114 16.54 24.11 -9.43
C THR A 114 16.83 25.60 -9.64
N SER A 115 15.84 26.47 -9.43
CA SER A 115 16.04 27.92 -9.41
C SER A 115 16.96 28.42 -8.27
N GLN A 116 17.35 27.55 -7.33
CA GLN A 116 18.09 27.87 -6.10
C GLN A 116 19.47 27.18 -5.98
N ASN A 117 20.17 26.94 -7.09
CA ASN A 117 21.52 26.39 -7.02
C ASN A 117 22.47 27.30 -6.22
N LEU A 118 23.20 26.73 -5.26
CA LEU A 118 24.13 27.46 -4.43
C LEU A 118 25.41 27.78 -5.21
N THR A 119 25.77 29.05 -5.25
CA THR A 119 27.07 29.50 -5.74
C THR A 119 28.20 29.03 -4.81
N PRO A 120 29.44 28.86 -5.30
CA PRO A 120 30.58 28.53 -4.44
C PRO A 120 30.73 29.49 -3.25
N GLN A 121 30.46 30.78 -3.45
CA GLN A 121 30.51 31.79 -2.40
C GLN A 121 29.44 31.58 -1.31
N GLN A 122 28.22 31.19 -1.69
CA GLN A 122 27.17 30.86 -0.71
C GLN A 122 27.53 29.60 0.09
N VAL A 123 28.14 28.59 -0.54
CA VAL A 123 28.63 27.39 0.14
C VAL A 123 29.71 27.76 1.17
N ASP A 124 30.66 28.61 0.77
CA ASP A 124 31.76 29.06 1.64
C ASP A 124 31.22 29.86 2.83
N SER A 125 30.32 30.80 2.58
CA SER A 125 29.65 31.62 3.60
C SER A 125 28.83 30.76 4.58
N ALA A 126 28.09 29.76 4.07
CA ALA A 126 27.31 28.86 4.92
C ALA A 126 28.20 27.95 5.78
N TYR A 127 29.36 27.51 5.27
CA TYR A 127 30.31 26.72 6.05
C TYR A 127 30.98 27.55 7.16
N GLN A 128 31.21 28.84 6.90
CA GLN A 128 31.86 29.76 7.84
C GLN A 128 30.91 30.32 8.90
N SER A 129 29.68 30.69 8.52
CA SER A 129 28.68 31.29 9.43
C SER A 129 28.30 30.39 10.60
N GLY A 130 28.51 29.08 10.48
CA GLY A 130 28.41 28.13 11.57
C GLY A 130 27.04 27.58 11.98
N PRO A 131 25.88 27.86 11.35
CA PRO A 131 24.62 27.19 11.71
C PRO A 131 24.57 25.72 11.23
N TYR A 132 25.39 25.38 10.23
CA TYR A 132 25.49 24.03 9.67
C TYR A 132 26.93 23.54 9.70
N ARG A 133 27.14 22.28 10.08
CA ARG A 133 28.45 21.62 10.07
C ARG A 133 28.33 20.20 9.57
N VAL A 134 29.45 19.65 9.11
CA VAL A 134 29.59 18.22 8.82
C VAL A 134 30.63 17.65 9.78
N PHE A 135 30.34 16.45 10.27
CA PHE A 135 31.21 15.75 11.19
C PHE A 135 31.49 14.34 10.69
N GLN A 136 32.66 13.85 11.08
CA GLN A 136 32.97 12.43 11.04
C GLN A 136 33.13 11.93 12.48
N HIS A 137 32.79 10.68 12.74
CA HIS A 137 33.07 10.07 14.04
C HIS A 137 33.53 8.62 13.97
N ILE A 138 34.14 8.18 15.06
CA ILE A 138 34.43 6.78 15.36
C ILE A 138 33.72 6.48 16.67
N LEU A 139 32.75 5.56 16.64
CA LEU A 139 32.06 5.08 17.84
C LEU A 139 32.66 3.75 18.29
N LEU A 140 33.10 3.69 19.55
CA LEU A 140 33.36 2.45 20.27
C LEU A 140 32.24 2.22 21.29
N ARG A 141 31.37 1.29 20.95
CA ARG A 141 30.08 1.10 21.59
C ARG A 141 30.26 0.42 22.95
N VAL A 142 29.63 1.00 23.98
CA VAL A 142 29.51 0.37 25.30
C VAL A 142 28.05 -0.05 25.45
N LEU A 143 27.84 -1.37 25.40
CA LEU A 143 26.53 -2.02 25.44
C LEU A 143 25.95 -2.09 26.87
N PRO A 144 24.64 -2.38 27.07
CA PRO A 144 23.87 -3.38 26.33
C PRO A 144 23.36 -2.88 24.97
N ALA A 145 23.47 -3.68 23.91
CA ALA A 145 22.78 -3.42 22.66
C ALA A 145 21.27 -3.51 22.93
N PRO A 146 20.42 -2.90 22.09
CA PRO A 146 19.02 -3.30 22.03
C PRO A 146 18.95 -4.84 21.89
N GLY A 147 18.41 -5.52 22.90
CA GLY A 147 18.28 -6.98 22.94
C GLY A 147 19.34 -7.77 23.73
N THR A 148 20.42 -7.16 24.25
CA THR A 148 21.34 -7.89 25.15
C THR A 148 20.94 -7.73 26.61
N LYS A 149 20.63 -8.84 27.27
CA LYS A 149 20.50 -8.91 28.74
C LYS A 149 21.87 -9.25 29.31
N THR A 150 22.64 -8.25 29.75
CA THR A 150 23.77 -8.50 30.65
C THR A 150 23.46 -7.87 32.00
N THR A 151 23.36 -8.69 33.03
CA THR A 151 23.10 -8.31 34.42
C THR A 151 24.38 -8.28 35.26
N ASP A 152 25.54 -8.60 34.67
CA ASP A 152 26.83 -8.55 35.37
C ASP A 152 27.43 -7.13 35.31
N ALA A 153 27.25 -6.39 36.41
CA ALA A 153 27.81 -5.05 36.58
C ALA A 153 29.34 -5.01 36.44
N ASN A 154 30.05 -6.07 36.85
CA ASN A 154 31.51 -6.15 36.73
C ASN A 154 31.95 -6.36 35.27
N ALA A 155 31.17 -7.10 34.48
CA ALA A 155 31.42 -7.22 33.04
C ALA A 155 31.25 -5.88 32.32
N LEU A 156 30.23 -5.09 32.68
CA LEU A 156 30.01 -3.77 32.10
C LEU A 156 31.16 -2.80 32.42
N VAL A 157 31.67 -2.80 33.65
CA VAL A 157 32.84 -1.99 34.03
C VAL A 157 34.07 -2.40 33.21
N ARG A 158 34.34 -3.71 33.04
CA ARG A 158 35.47 -4.18 32.21
C ARG A 158 35.33 -3.77 30.74
N ILE A 159 34.13 -3.91 30.17
CA ILE A 159 33.85 -3.52 28.78
C ILE A 159 34.02 -2.01 28.61
N ASP A 160 33.50 -1.22 29.54
CA ASP A 160 33.64 0.24 29.52
C ASP A 160 35.11 0.66 29.54
N ASP A 161 35.90 0.13 30.49
CA ASP A 161 37.33 0.36 30.59
C ASP A 161 38.09 -0.07 29.32
N GLN A 162 37.74 -1.22 28.74
CA GLN A 162 38.34 -1.71 27.50
C GLN A 162 38.06 -0.75 26.34
N LYS A 163 36.81 -0.29 26.18
CA LYS A 163 36.40 0.62 25.11
C LYS A 163 37.00 2.00 25.28
N ARG A 164 37.14 2.49 26.53
CA ARG A 164 37.86 3.73 26.85
C ARG A 164 39.31 3.65 26.37
N ARG A 165 40.04 2.61 26.80
CA ARG A 165 41.45 2.41 26.43
C ARG A 165 41.62 2.27 24.91
N GLN A 166 40.71 1.56 24.25
CA GLN A 166 40.72 1.44 22.80
C GLN A 166 40.51 2.79 22.11
N ALA A 167 39.62 3.65 22.62
CA ALA A 167 39.43 5.01 22.11
C ALA A 167 40.70 5.85 22.31
N GLU A 168 41.30 5.80 23.50
CA GLU A 168 42.53 6.50 23.84
C GLU A 168 43.71 6.08 22.93
N GLN A 169 43.81 4.78 22.61
CA GLN A 169 44.82 4.24 21.69
C GLN A 169 44.59 4.65 20.23
N LEU A 170 43.33 4.81 19.81
CA LEU A 170 42.98 5.24 18.46
C LEU A 170 43.15 6.75 18.27
N LEU A 171 43.00 7.55 19.34
CA LEU A 171 43.01 9.02 19.26
C LEU A 171 44.27 9.60 18.58
N PRO A 172 45.51 9.17 18.88
CA PRO A 172 46.68 9.66 18.18
C PRO A 172 46.65 9.40 16.67
N GLN A 173 46.11 8.24 16.26
CA GLN A 173 45.96 7.89 14.85
C GLN A 173 44.88 8.75 14.18
N ALA A 174 43.76 8.97 14.88
CA ALA A 174 42.66 9.81 14.41
C ALA A 174 43.06 11.28 14.26
N ARG A 175 44.00 11.77 15.07
CA ARG A 175 44.58 13.13 14.96
C ARG A 175 45.52 13.30 13.77
N SER A 176 45.97 12.20 13.15
CA SER A 176 46.76 12.27 11.92
C SER A 176 45.87 12.63 10.72
N ALA A 177 46.37 13.48 9.81
CA ALA A 177 45.54 14.22 8.85
C ALA A 177 44.55 13.39 8.00
N GLY A 178 43.34 13.94 7.83
CA GLY A 178 42.42 13.72 6.71
C GLY A 178 41.96 12.28 6.45
N VAL A 179 42.45 11.72 5.33
CA VAL A 179 42.04 10.43 4.74
C VAL A 179 42.17 9.26 5.72
N ARG A 180 43.10 9.36 6.68
CA ARG A 180 43.28 8.33 7.72
C ARG A 180 42.07 8.24 8.65
N PHE A 181 41.37 9.34 8.94
CA PHE A 181 40.20 9.30 9.82
C PHE A 181 39.08 8.44 9.24
N ALA A 182 38.78 8.60 7.95
CA ALA A 182 37.75 7.82 7.28
C ALA A 182 38.08 6.32 7.27
N GLN A 183 39.34 5.96 7.01
CA GLN A 183 39.80 4.57 7.06
C GLN A 183 39.71 3.99 8.47
N LEU A 184 40.09 4.76 9.49
CA LEU A 184 39.96 4.36 10.90
C LEU A 184 38.49 4.17 11.28
N ALA A 185 37.60 5.06 10.84
CA ALA A 185 36.17 4.93 11.06
C ALA A 185 35.61 3.67 10.39
N SER A 186 35.94 3.42 9.12
CA SER A 186 35.51 2.20 8.41
C SER A 186 36.01 0.92 9.08
N ARG A 187 37.22 0.94 9.67
CA ARG A 187 37.81 -0.23 10.31
C ARG A 187 37.32 -0.46 11.74
N TYR A 188 37.25 0.60 12.54
CA TYR A 188 37.10 0.49 13.99
C TYR A 188 35.74 0.99 14.52
N SER A 189 34.99 1.79 13.77
CA SER A 189 33.69 2.26 14.23
C SER A 189 32.70 1.10 14.36
N GLU A 190 31.91 1.16 15.41
CA GLU A 190 30.83 0.23 15.75
C GLU A 190 29.43 0.85 15.52
N ASP A 191 29.38 2.05 14.93
CA ASP A 191 28.16 2.62 14.36
C ASP A 191 27.94 2.08 12.93
N PRO A 192 26.93 1.22 12.69
CA PRO A 192 26.74 0.56 11.41
C PRO A 192 26.48 1.54 10.25
N THR A 193 25.82 2.67 10.51
CA THR A 193 25.43 3.62 9.46
C THR A 193 26.60 4.47 9.01
N SER A 194 27.35 5.08 9.93
CA SER A 194 28.48 5.94 9.55
C SER A 194 29.73 5.14 9.16
N LYS A 195 29.92 3.91 9.67
CA LYS A 195 31.08 3.05 9.36
C LYS A 195 31.25 2.85 7.85
N VAL A 196 30.15 2.57 7.13
CA VAL A 196 30.19 2.35 5.68
C VAL A 196 30.49 3.63 4.90
N ALA A 197 30.30 4.80 5.52
CA ALA A 197 30.53 6.13 4.95
C ALA A 197 31.77 6.82 5.54
N GLY A 198 32.75 6.06 6.05
CA GLY A 198 34.00 6.61 6.59
C GLY A 198 33.79 7.52 7.81
N GLY A 199 32.79 7.20 8.64
CA GLY A 199 32.42 7.95 9.83
C GLY A 199 31.55 9.19 9.58
N SER A 200 31.20 9.50 8.32
CA SER A 200 30.41 10.69 7.99
C SER A 200 29.02 10.67 8.64
N LEU A 201 28.64 11.80 9.25
CA LEU A 201 27.32 12.03 9.86
C LEU A 201 26.42 12.97 9.02
N GLY A 202 26.91 13.42 7.86
CA GLY A 202 26.18 14.35 7.00
C GLY A 202 26.05 15.77 7.58
N LEU A 203 25.21 16.60 6.94
CA LEU A 203 24.97 17.97 7.37
C LEU A 203 24.15 18.01 8.65
N SER A 204 24.67 18.69 9.66
CA SER A 204 24.14 18.71 11.03
C SER A 204 23.89 20.13 11.52
N THR A 205 22.89 20.29 12.39
CA THR A 205 22.61 21.52 13.16
C THR A 205 22.86 21.30 14.64
N HIS A 206 23.06 22.39 15.38
CA HIS A 206 23.23 22.32 16.83
C HIS A 206 22.02 21.65 17.49
N GLY A 207 22.27 20.82 18.52
CA GLY A 207 21.24 20.05 19.22
C GLY A 207 20.72 18.81 18.48
N GLN A 208 21.32 18.42 17.35
CA GLN A 208 20.95 17.22 16.62
C GLN A 208 21.53 15.94 17.23
N PHE A 209 22.62 16.04 17.99
CA PHE A 209 23.28 14.92 18.67
C PHE A 209 23.01 14.92 20.17
N VAL A 210 23.37 13.82 20.85
CA VAL A 210 23.39 13.78 22.32
C VAL A 210 24.33 14.86 22.85
N ARG A 211 23.98 15.44 24.00
CA ARG A 211 24.62 16.66 24.53
C ARG A 211 26.14 16.58 24.57
N GLU A 212 26.71 15.48 25.05
CA GLU A 212 28.17 15.33 25.19
C GLU A 212 28.87 15.33 23.82
N PHE A 213 28.25 14.71 22.82
CA PHE A 213 28.76 14.71 21.45
C PHE A 213 28.64 16.12 20.84
N ASP A 214 27.46 16.73 20.96
CA ASP A 214 27.17 18.04 20.37
C ASP A 214 28.14 19.10 20.94
N ASP A 215 28.23 19.21 22.27
CA ASP A 215 29.12 20.17 22.95
C ASP A 215 30.58 20.05 22.46
N ALA A 216 31.09 18.82 22.32
CA ALA A 216 32.46 18.59 21.84
C ALA A 216 32.62 18.86 20.34
N ALA A 217 31.65 18.46 19.51
CA ALA A 217 31.69 18.63 18.06
C ALA A 217 31.63 20.11 17.64
N TRP A 218 30.76 20.89 18.29
CA TRP A 218 30.55 22.32 17.96
C TRP A 218 31.69 23.24 18.41
N GLN A 219 32.61 22.74 19.25
CA GLN A 219 33.85 23.45 19.59
C GLN A 219 34.98 23.24 18.56
N LEU A 220 34.86 22.25 17.67
CA LEU A 220 35.92 21.95 16.70
C LEU A 220 36.03 23.03 15.61
N ALA A 221 37.27 23.51 15.41
CA ALA A 221 37.65 24.25 14.22
C ALA A 221 37.68 23.33 12.97
N PRO A 222 37.60 23.87 11.74
CA PRO A 222 37.82 23.10 10.53
C PRO A 222 39.16 22.34 10.57
N GLY A 223 39.13 21.04 10.29
CA GLY A 223 40.26 20.11 10.43
C GLY A 223 40.47 19.54 11.84
N GLY A 224 39.77 20.07 12.86
CA GLY A 224 39.94 19.67 14.24
C GLY A 224 39.40 18.27 14.57
N VAL A 225 40.02 17.63 15.56
CA VAL A 225 39.64 16.33 16.12
C VAL A 225 39.48 16.48 17.64
N SER A 226 38.38 15.97 18.20
CA SER A 226 38.07 16.05 19.62
C SER A 226 39.03 15.20 20.46
N GLY A 227 38.93 15.31 21.80
CA GLY A 227 39.36 14.23 22.68
C GLY A 227 38.45 13.00 22.58
N VAL A 228 38.65 12.03 23.46
CA VAL A 228 37.69 10.93 23.65
C VAL A 228 36.46 11.48 24.37
N VAL A 229 35.29 11.35 23.76
CA VAL A 229 34.01 11.86 24.28
C VAL A 229 33.15 10.69 24.72
N LYS A 230 32.73 10.67 25.99
CA LYS A 230 31.84 9.64 26.52
C LYS A 230 30.37 10.07 26.37
N SER A 231 29.53 9.14 25.93
CA SER A 231 28.06 9.29 25.88
C SER A 231 27.38 8.00 26.33
N GLN A 232 26.05 8.01 26.38
CA GLN A 232 25.24 6.79 26.59
C GLN A 232 25.50 5.66 25.58
N PHE A 233 26.01 5.96 24.38
CA PHE A 233 26.29 4.95 23.36
C PHE A 233 27.69 4.33 23.48
N GLY A 234 28.59 4.95 24.24
CA GLY A 234 30.00 4.57 24.32
C GLY A 234 30.93 5.76 24.14
N TYR A 235 32.11 5.48 23.58
CA TYR A 235 33.20 6.43 23.42
C TYR A 235 33.32 6.88 21.96
N HIS A 236 33.39 8.18 21.75
CA HIS A 236 33.46 8.81 20.44
C HIS A 236 34.79 9.54 20.25
N ILE A 237 35.29 9.52 19.03
CA ILE A 237 36.29 10.47 18.54
C ILE A 237 35.64 11.20 17.38
N ILE A 238 35.60 12.53 17.44
CA ILE A 238 34.84 13.38 16.52
C ILE A 238 35.80 14.23 15.72
N ARG A 239 35.54 14.39 14.43
CA ARG A 239 36.31 15.25 13.54
C ARG A 239 35.38 16.20 12.80
N ARG A 240 35.80 17.45 12.65
CA ARG A 240 35.19 18.42 11.72
C ARG A 240 36.08 18.55 10.48
N PRO A 241 35.80 17.89 9.36
CA PRO A 241 36.62 18.01 8.16
C PRO A 241 36.63 19.46 7.63
N PRO A 242 37.75 19.95 7.07
CA PRO A 242 37.79 21.25 6.41
C PRO A 242 36.94 21.22 5.13
N LEU A 243 36.39 22.38 4.73
CA LEU A 243 35.49 22.47 3.58
C LEU A 243 36.07 21.84 2.29
N ALA A 244 37.37 21.95 2.05
CA ALA A 244 38.03 21.36 0.89
C ALA A 244 37.83 19.84 0.77
N GLU A 245 37.70 19.12 1.88
CA GLU A 245 37.48 17.66 1.88
C GLU A 245 36.01 17.27 1.69
N VAL A 246 35.08 18.19 1.95
CA VAL A 246 33.64 17.91 2.08
C VAL A 246 32.76 18.87 1.28
N ARG A 247 33.34 19.65 0.35
CA ARG A 247 32.64 20.73 -0.36
C ARG A 247 31.37 20.21 -1.03
N ASP A 248 31.46 19.09 -1.73
CA ASP A 248 30.31 18.53 -2.45
C ASP A 248 29.23 17.98 -1.52
N SER A 249 29.60 17.19 -0.52
CA SER A 249 28.62 16.64 0.44
C SER A 249 27.99 17.73 1.31
N PHE A 250 28.75 18.76 1.69
CA PHE A 250 28.24 19.93 2.39
C PHE A 250 27.28 20.72 1.52
N ARG A 251 27.64 21.00 0.26
CA ARG A 251 26.75 21.68 -0.72
C ARG A 251 25.45 20.90 -0.92
N ILE A 252 25.53 19.60 -1.20
CA ILE A 252 24.34 18.74 -1.41
C ILE A 252 23.45 18.74 -0.17
N GLY A 253 24.03 18.54 1.02
CA GLY A 253 23.26 18.57 2.27
C GLY A 253 22.62 19.93 2.54
N LEU A 254 23.31 21.02 2.22
CA LEU A 254 22.78 22.37 2.40
C LEU A 254 21.65 22.67 1.43
N GLN A 255 21.81 22.29 0.16
CA GLN A 255 20.76 22.36 -0.86
C GLN A 255 19.53 21.57 -0.42
N ASP A 256 19.70 20.31 -0.01
CA ASP A 256 18.60 19.48 0.48
C ASP A 256 17.90 20.10 1.70
N ARG A 257 18.64 20.68 2.65
CA ARG A 257 18.04 21.34 3.82
C ARG A 257 17.27 22.60 3.45
N MET A 258 17.79 23.40 2.52
CA MET A 258 17.10 24.57 1.99
C MET A 258 15.85 24.20 1.18
N SER A 259 15.93 23.15 0.36
CA SER A 259 14.80 22.61 -0.38
C SER A 259 13.69 22.19 0.57
N ARG A 260 13.97 21.38 1.60
CA ARG A 260 12.97 20.95 2.58
C ARG A 260 12.33 22.13 3.32
N HIS A 261 13.12 23.14 3.67
CA HIS A 261 12.57 24.36 4.29
C HIS A 261 11.66 25.12 3.34
N THR A 262 12.09 25.30 2.09
CA THR A 262 11.28 25.92 1.02
C THR A 262 10.00 25.13 0.80
N ASP A 263 10.05 23.80 0.81
CA ASP A 263 8.89 22.93 0.65
C ASP A 263 7.88 23.14 1.77
N SER A 264 8.34 23.14 3.02
CA SER A 264 7.47 23.42 4.16
C SER A 264 6.79 24.78 4.01
N VAL A 265 7.58 25.84 3.75
CA VAL A 265 7.06 27.20 3.59
C VAL A 265 6.09 27.30 2.42
N TYR A 266 6.42 26.66 1.30
CA TYR A 266 5.57 26.67 0.12
C TYR A 266 4.26 25.91 0.36
N MET A 267 4.31 24.73 0.96
CA MET A 267 3.12 23.95 1.30
C MET A 267 2.24 24.69 2.31
N ASP A 268 2.84 25.27 3.35
CA ASP A 268 2.13 26.12 4.33
C ASP A 268 1.48 27.34 3.66
N SER A 269 2.18 27.94 2.69
CA SER A 269 1.65 29.05 1.90
C SER A 269 0.42 28.63 1.08
N VAL A 270 0.44 27.43 0.48
CA VAL A 270 -0.70 26.91 -0.28
C VAL A 270 -1.91 26.72 0.63
N VAL A 271 -1.70 26.18 1.84
CA VAL A 271 -2.78 26.02 2.84
C VAL A 271 -3.39 27.37 3.21
N ALA A 272 -2.54 28.33 3.55
CA ALA A 272 -2.96 29.66 3.99
C ALA A 272 -3.69 30.42 2.86
N GLN A 273 -3.11 30.44 1.65
CA GLN A 273 -3.67 31.16 0.51
C GLN A 273 -4.97 30.53 0.00
N ARG A 274 -5.06 29.20 0.01
CA ARG A 274 -6.24 28.46 -0.46
C ARG A 274 -7.28 28.23 0.62
N LYS A 275 -7.04 28.58 1.89
CA LYS A 275 -8.00 28.46 3.00
C LYS A 275 -8.63 27.06 3.07
N ILE A 276 -7.78 26.02 3.10
CA ILE A 276 -8.21 24.62 3.07
C ILE A 276 -8.92 24.26 4.37
N GLN A 277 -10.19 23.88 4.29
CA GLN A 277 -11.03 23.57 5.46
C GLN A 277 -11.94 22.36 5.21
N PRO A 278 -11.77 21.26 5.98
CA PRO A 278 -12.74 20.15 6.00
C PRO A 278 -14.12 20.63 6.44
N VAL A 279 -15.18 20.06 5.87
CA VAL A 279 -16.54 20.31 6.35
C VAL A 279 -16.82 19.50 7.61
N SER A 280 -17.79 19.92 8.43
CA SER A 280 -18.09 19.26 9.71
C SER A 280 -18.37 17.75 9.58
N ARG A 281 -19.03 17.33 8.50
CA ARG A 281 -19.35 15.92 8.23
C ARG A 281 -18.28 15.17 7.44
N ALA A 282 -17.12 15.76 7.19
CA ALA A 282 -16.09 15.14 6.39
C ALA A 282 -15.58 13.81 6.97
N PRO A 283 -15.41 13.65 8.30
CA PRO A 283 -15.02 12.37 8.88
C PRO A 283 -16.02 11.24 8.59
N ASP A 284 -17.33 11.47 8.77
CA ASP A 284 -18.39 10.51 8.44
C ASP A 284 -18.27 10.04 6.98
N TYR A 285 -18.13 10.99 6.06
CA TYR A 285 -18.11 10.73 4.64
C TYR A 285 -16.85 9.97 4.22
N ALA A 286 -15.70 10.30 4.82
CA ALA A 286 -14.45 9.60 4.58
C ALA A 286 -14.48 8.16 5.10
N LYS A 287 -15.03 7.93 6.31
CA LYS A 287 -15.21 6.59 6.87
C LYS A 287 -16.14 5.73 6.00
N ALA A 288 -17.28 6.30 5.58
CA ALA A 288 -18.21 5.62 4.69
C ALA A 288 -17.57 5.30 3.34
N ALA A 289 -16.79 6.22 2.76
CA ALA A 289 -16.09 6.00 1.51
C ALA A 289 -15.01 4.92 1.61
N ALA A 290 -14.31 4.80 2.74
CA ALA A 290 -13.34 3.74 2.98
C ALA A 290 -13.99 2.35 3.13
N GLN A 291 -15.24 2.30 3.55
CA GLN A 291 -16.02 1.05 3.67
C GLN A 291 -16.59 0.59 2.32
N ASP A 292 -16.98 1.55 1.47
CA ASP A 292 -17.56 1.29 0.14
C ASP A 292 -17.02 2.30 -0.88
N ILE A 293 -15.84 1.99 -1.43
CA ILE A 293 -15.15 2.84 -2.39
C ILE A 293 -15.97 2.96 -3.68
N ASP A 294 -16.63 1.89 -4.14
CA ASP A 294 -17.41 1.90 -5.36
C ASP A 294 -18.61 2.84 -5.28
N ALA A 295 -19.35 2.83 -4.16
CA ALA A 295 -20.41 3.81 -3.95
C ALA A 295 -19.85 5.25 -3.89
N ALA A 296 -18.67 5.42 -3.30
CA ALA A 296 -18.02 6.72 -3.16
C ALA A 296 -17.63 7.36 -4.52
N ARG A 297 -17.33 6.57 -5.56
CA ARG A 297 -16.95 7.05 -6.91
C ARG A 297 -18.00 7.96 -7.56
N SER A 298 -19.28 7.79 -7.24
CA SER A 298 -20.37 8.61 -7.77
C SER A 298 -20.74 9.81 -6.89
N SER A 299 -20.20 9.87 -5.67
CA SER A 299 -20.63 10.82 -4.66
C SER A 299 -20.09 12.23 -4.92
N SER A 300 -21.01 13.19 -5.00
CA SER A 300 -20.70 14.62 -5.14
C SER A 300 -20.53 15.36 -3.81
N ARG A 301 -20.65 14.65 -2.68
CA ARG A 301 -20.53 15.24 -1.33
C ARG A 301 -19.15 15.85 -1.15
N VAL A 302 -19.10 17.04 -0.56
CA VAL A 302 -17.85 17.76 -0.30
C VAL A 302 -17.23 17.27 0.99
N LEU A 303 -15.92 16.99 0.96
CA LEU A 303 -15.08 16.67 2.12
C LEU A 303 -14.32 17.91 2.59
N VAL A 304 -13.69 18.62 1.66
CA VAL A 304 -12.85 19.79 1.95
C VAL A 304 -13.18 20.93 1.01
N LYS A 305 -13.34 22.14 1.54
CA LYS A 305 -13.48 23.37 0.76
C LYS A 305 -12.15 24.11 0.71
N TYR A 306 -11.87 24.74 -0.42
CA TYR A 306 -10.74 25.64 -0.59
C TYR A 306 -11.04 26.69 -1.65
N ARG A 307 -10.26 27.77 -1.68
CA ARG A 307 -10.42 28.85 -2.65
C ARG A 307 -10.17 28.29 -4.06
N GLY A 308 -11.18 28.40 -4.92
CA GLY A 308 -11.13 27.87 -6.28
C GLY A 308 -11.59 26.42 -6.44
N GLY A 309 -12.08 25.74 -5.40
CA GLY A 309 -12.58 24.37 -5.56
C GLY A 309 -12.97 23.63 -4.28
N SER A 310 -13.06 22.31 -4.40
CA SER A 310 -13.38 21.42 -3.29
C SER A 310 -12.90 20.01 -3.57
N LEU A 311 -12.41 19.31 -2.53
CA LEU A 311 -12.22 17.87 -2.56
C LEU A 311 -13.57 17.20 -2.26
N LYS A 312 -14.08 16.39 -3.20
CA LYS A 312 -15.33 15.63 -3.05
C LYS A 312 -15.04 14.18 -2.71
N VAL A 313 -16.07 13.46 -2.26
CA VAL A 313 -15.98 12.03 -1.93
C VAL A 313 -15.51 11.19 -3.13
N ARG A 314 -15.96 11.48 -4.35
CA ARG A 314 -15.45 10.82 -5.56
C ARG A 314 -13.96 11.04 -5.81
N ASP A 315 -13.45 12.23 -5.47
CA ASP A 315 -12.03 12.57 -5.64
C ASP A 315 -11.22 11.82 -4.58
N PHE A 316 -11.74 11.74 -3.36
CA PHE A 316 -11.18 10.92 -2.27
C PHE A 316 -11.20 9.43 -2.59
N ALA A 317 -12.25 8.90 -3.21
CA ALA A 317 -12.31 7.50 -3.63
C ALA A 317 -11.15 7.13 -4.56
N ARG A 318 -10.84 8.00 -5.53
CA ARG A 318 -9.65 7.85 -6.40
C ARG A 318 -8.35 7.84 -5.59
N TRP A 319 -8.23 8.67 -4.55
CA TRP A 319 -7.07 8.64 -3.66
C TRP A 319 -7.00 7.35 -2.86
N LEU A 320 -8.11 6.83 -2.35
CA LEU A 320 -8.15 5.56 -1.62
C LEU A 320 -7.57 4.41 -2.46
N ASP A 321 -7.85 4.36 -3.76
CA ASP A 321 -7.28 3.37 -4.68
C ASP A 321 -5.75 3.45 -4.83
N ALA A 322 -5.16 4.61 -4.53
CA ALA A 322 -3.72 4.83 -4.61
C ALA A 322 -2.99 4.60 -3.28
N LEU A 323 -3.72 4.41 -2.17
CA LEU A 323 -3.15 4.31 -0.84
C LEU A 323 -2.79 2.88 -0.46
N ASP A 324 -1.89 2.77 0.51
CA ASP A 324 -1.60 1.48 1.15
C ASP A 324 -2.87 0.95 1.86
N PRO A 325 -3.22 -0.34 1.68
CA PRO A 325 -4.39 -0.94 2.33
C PRO A 325 -4.42 -0.78 3.86
N GLN A 326 -3.27 -0.70 4.52
CA GLN A 326 -3.19 -0.47 5.97
C GLN A 326 -3.78 0.89 6.36
N ILE A 327 -3.57 1.92 5.53
CA ILE A 327 -4.14 3.26 5.75
C ILE A 327 -5.66 3.18 5.62
N ILE A 328 -6.16 2.55 4.56
CA ILE A 328 -7.60 2.40 4.31
C ILE A 328 -8.28 1.68 5.47
N ASN A 329 -7.68 0.58 5.94
CA ASN A 329 -8.22 -0.22 7.05
C ASN A 329 -8.18 0.51 8.41
N ALA A 330 -7.28 1.49 8.58
CA ALA A 330 -7.20 2.29 9.79
C ALA A 330 -8.23 3.44 9.83
N LEU A 331 -8.69 3.93 8.67
CA LEU A 331 -9.61 5.08 8.60
C LEU A 331 -10.89 4.95 9.42
N PRO A 332 -11.60 3.79 9.44
CA PRO A 332 -12.79 3.63 10.27
C PRO A 332 -12.54 3.83 11.77
N GLN A 333 -11.32 3.54 12.24
CA GLN A 333 -10.92 3.62 13.64
C GLN A 333 -10.26 4.96 14.01
N ALA A 334 -9.94 5.79 13.02
CA ALA A 334 -9.34 7.10 13.26
C ALA A 334 -10.35 8.08 13.89
N ASN A 335 -9.84 8.95 14.76
CA ASN A 335 -10.63 10.04 15.30
C ASN A 335 -10.81 11.18 14.28
N ASP A 336 -11.75 12.07 14.54
CA ASP A 336 -12.15 13.11 13.58
C ASP A 336 -11.02 14.10 13.28
N GLU A 337 -10.16 14.41 14.26
CA GLU A 337 -9.01 15.29 14.04
C GLU A 337 -7.99 14.64 13.11
N GLN A 338 -7.67 13.37 13.33
CA GLN A 338 -6.76 12.60 12.45
C GLN A 338 -7.30 12.57 11.01
N ILE A 339 -8.60 12.32 10.83
CA ILE A 339 -9.22 12.31 9.50
C ILE A 339 -9.22 13.70 8.87
N ASN A 340 -9.53 14.74 9.63
CA ASN A 340 -9.51 16.10 9.12
C ASN A 340 -8.12 16.53 8.67
N GLN A 341 -7.06 16.17 9.42
CA GLN A 341 -5.68 16.43 9.00
C GLN A 341 -5.32 15.63 7.76
N PHE A 342 -5.71 14.36 7.69
CA PHE A 342 -5.50 13.53 6.51
C PHE A 342 -6.18 14.11 5.26
N LEU A 343 -7.44 14.54 5.38
CA LEU A 343 -8.18 15.16 4.29
C LEU A 343 -7.57 16.51 3.85
N LYS A 344 -7.03 17.30 4.79
CA LYS A 344 -6.27 18.51 4.44
C LYS A 344 -5.03 18.15 3.63
N SER A 345 -4.28 17.14 4.03
CA SER A 345 -3.09 16.68 3.29
C SER A 345 -3.44 16.20 1.88
N LEU A 346 -4.55 15.48 1.70
CA LEU A 346 -5.00 15.07 0.36
C LEU A 346 -5.45 16.26 -0.50
N ALA A 347 -6.18 17.23 0.09
CA ALA A 347 -6.55 18.45 -0.62
C ALA A 347 -5.32 19.26 -1.04
N GLN A 348 -4.29 19.34 -0.18
CA GLN A 348 -3.00 19.94 -0.53
C GLN A 348 -2.34 19.21 -1.71
N GLN A 349 -2.23 17.88 -1.64
CA GLN A 349 -1.63 17.08 -2.73
C GLN A 349 -2.36 17.27 -4.06
N GLN A 350 -3.69 17.30 -4.05
CA GLN A 350 -4.48 17.57 -5.25
C GLN A 350 -4.18 18.97 -5.82
N LEU A 351 -4.14 20.00 -4.97
CA LEU A 351 -3.80 21.36 -5.38
C LEU A 351 -2.40 21.45 -6.00
N MET A 352 -1.44 20.66 -5.49
CA MET A 352 -0.10 20.60 -6.07
C MET A 352 -0.09 19.97 -7.45
N LEU A 353 -0.88 18.92 -7.66
CA LEU A 353 -1.04 18.31 -8.99
C LEU A 353 -1.70 19.30 -9.97
N GLU A 354 -2.74 20.03 -9.53
CA GLU A 354 -3.37 21.09 -10.33
C GLU A 354 -2.37 22.20 -10.73
N GLN A 355 -1.45 22.56 -9.83
CA GLN A 355 -0.40 23.53 -10.13
C GLN A 355 0.65 22.98 -11.10
N ALA A 356 1.07 21.73 -10.93
CA ALA A 356 1.96 21.06 -11.88
C ALA A 356 1.34 21.00 -13.29
N ASP A 357 0.04 20.72 -13.37
CA ASP A 357 -0.74 20.73 -14.61
C ASP A 357 -0.80 22.12 -15.23
N SER A 358 -1.10 23.14 -14.42
CA SER A 358 -1.12 24.54 -14.85
C SER A 358 0.24 25.02 -15.36
N ALA A 359 1.32 24.54 -14.74
CA ALA A 359 2.70 24.79 -15.15
C ALA A 359 3.16 23.90 -16.32
N LYS A 360 2.25 23.11 -16.91
CA LYS A 360 2.50 22.21 -18.04
C LYS A 360 3.72 21.31 -17.80
N VAL A 361 3.82 20.75 -16.60
CA VAL A 361 4.88 19.82 -16.25
C VAL A 361 4.68 18.50 -17.01
N THR A 362 5.69 18.12 -17.77
CA THR A 362 5.72 16.90 -18.57
C THR A 362 6.73 15.91 -17.98
N LEU A 363 6.41 14.63 -18.06
CA LEU A 363 7.34 13.56 -17.72
C LEU A 363 8.46 13.47 -18.77
N THR A 364 9.67 13.09 -18.33
CA THR A 364 10.80 12.84 -19.22
C THR A 364 10.66 11.51 -19.95
N ALA A 365 11.52 11.24 -20.93
CA ALA A 365 11.57 9.94 -21.59
C ALA A 365 11.90 8.79 -20.61
N GLU A 366 12.79 9.05 -19.64
CA GLU A 366 13.14 8.08 -18.60
C GLU A 366 11.96 7.82 -17.65
N ASP A 367 11.24 8.87 -17.26
CA ASP A 367 10.02 8.75 -16.45
C ASP A 367 8.98 7.86 -17.16
N TRP A 368 8.77 8.07 -18.46
CA TRP A 368 7.87 7.23 -19.27
C TRP A 368 8.35 5.80 -19.43
N GLN A 369 9.66 5.58 -19.55
CA GLN A 369 10.22 4.23 -19.59
C GLN A 369 9.90 3.48 -18.30
N ARG A 370 10.05 4.15 -17.14
CA ARG A 370 9.72 3.57 -15.83
C ARG A 370 8.23 3.25 -15.70
N VAL A 371 7.36 4.19 -16.09
CA VAL A 371 5.90 4.00 -16.08
C VAL A 371 5.49 2.80 -16.94
N ARG A 372 6.02 2.69 -18.16
CA ARG A 372 5.72 1.56 -19.06
C ARG A 372 6.25 0.24 -18.53
N GLN A 373 7.48 0.21 -18.00
CA GLN A 373 8.07 -1.01 -17.46
C GLN A 373 7.22 -1.60 -16.32
N GLU A 374 6.75 -0.75 -15.40
CA GLU A 374 5.92 -1.18 -14.28
C GLU A 374 4.52 -1.65 -14.73
N HIS A 375 3.90 -0.90 -15.65
CA HIS A 375 2.63 -1.28 -16.27
C HIS A 375 2.73 -2.63 -17.00
N ASP A 376 3.72 -2.78 -17.88
CA ASP A 376 3.88 -3.98 -18.71
C ASP A 376 4.20 -5.21 -17.86
N SER A 377 4.99 -5.05 -16.80
CA SER A 377 5.25 -6.13 -15.83
C SER A 377 3.96 -6.59 -15.17
N THR A 378 3.08 -5.65 -14.81
CA THR A 378 1.77 -5.93 -14.22
C THR A 378 0.86 -6.65 -15.21
N MET A 379 0.83 -6.19 -16.47
CA MET A 379 0.07 -6.85 -17.54
C MET A 379 0.52 -8.29 -17.75
N VAL A 380 1.84 -8.54 -17.82
CA VAL A 380 2.40 -9.89 -17.95
C VAL A 380 1.98 -10.76 -16.77
N MET A 381 2.07 -10.24 -15.54
CA MET A 381 1.64 -10.97 -14.34
C MET A 381 0.17 -11.38 -14.44
N ILE A 382 -0.72 -10.44 -14.77
CA ILE A 382 -2.16 -10.68 -14.85
C ILE A 382 -2.49 -11.67 -15.97
N THR A 383 -1.90 -11.52 -17.16
CA THR A 383 -2.12 -12.47 -18.26
C THR A 383 -1.61 -13.86 -17.92
N ASN A 384 -0.51 -13.97 -17.16
CA ASN A 384 0.05 -15.25 -16.73
C ASN A 384 -0.84 -15.94 -15.71
N VAL A 385 -1.38 -15.23 -14.70
CA VAL A 385 -2.28 -15.88 -13.73
C VAL A 385 -3.57 -16.36 -14.38
N LEU A 386 -4.04 -15.70 -15.43
CA LEU A 386 -5.18 -16.14 -16.23
C LEU A 386 -4.84 -17.23 -17.26
N ASN A 387 -3.57 -17.49 -17.56
CA ASN A 387 -3.17 -18.28 -18.74
C ASN A 387 -3.76 -17.73 -20.05
N LEU A 388 -3.73 -16.41 -20.20
CA LEU A 388 -4.23 -15.66 -21.36
C LEU A 388 -3.10 -14.95 -22.10
N SER A 389 -2.17 -15.71 -22.68
CA SER A 389 -1.13 -15.12 -23.51
C SER A 389 -1.70 -14.62 -24.85
N PRO A 390 -1.09 -13.60 -25.48
CA PRO A 390 -1.48 -13.15 -26.81
C PRO A 390 -1.46 -14.28 -27.86
N GLU A 391 -0.52 -15.22 -27.75
CA GLU A 391 -0.42 -16.37 -28.65
C GLU A 391 -1.62 -17.30 -28.47
N LEU A 392 -2.03 -17.62 -27.24
CA LEU A 392 -3.21 -18.45 -26.97
C LEU A 392 -4.51 -17.80 -27.47
N LEU A 393 -4.63 -16.47 -27.32
CA LEU A 393 -5.77 -15.71 -27.84
C LEU A 393 -5.78 -15.65 -29.38
N ARG A 394 -4.60 -15.64 -30.02
CA ARG A 394 -4.47 -15.68 -31.47
C ARG A 394 -4.69 -17.09 -32.03
N ASP A 395 -4.22 -18.13 -31.37
CA ASP A 395 -4.36 -19.51 -31.83
C ASP A 395 -5.80 -20.02 -31.66
N SER A 396 -6.56 -19.42 -30.73
CA SER A 396 -8.01 -19.55 -30.67
C SER A 396 -8.77 -18.78 -31.77
N ALA A 397 -8.09 -17.97 -32.59
CA ALA A 397 -8.68 -17.19 -33.69
C ALA A 397 -9.11 -18.01 -34.92
N GLY A 398 -8.98 -19.34 -34.89
CA GLY A 398 -9.68 -20.25 -35.81
C GLY A 398 -11.17 -20.40 -35.52
N ALA A 399 -11.63 -19.89 -34.38
CA ALA A 399 -13.04 -19.73 -34.05
C ALA A 399 -13.33 -18.23 -33.85
N SER A 400 -14.54 -17.80 -34.24
CA SER A 400 -15.02 -16.41 -34.32
C SER A 400 -14.62 -15.45 -33.16
N PRO A 401 -14.77 -14.11 -33.30
CA PRO A 401 -14.60 -13.17 -32.19
C PRO A 401 -15.31 -13.61 -30.90
N THR A 402 -16.50 -14.17 -31.01
CA THR A 402 -17.26 -14.76 -29.90
C THR A 402 -16.54 -15.93 -29.25
N ALA A 403 -15.88 -16.80 -30.03
CA ALA A 403 -15.12 -17.92 -29.49
C ALA A 403 -13.86 -17.48 -28.73
N ARG A 404 -13.17 -16.42 -29.18
CA ARG A 404 -12.05 -15.83 -28.41
C ARG A 404 -12.52 -15.27 -27.07
N VAL A 405 -13.66 -14.58 -27.06
CA VAL A 405 -14.29 -14.09 -25.83
C VAL A 405 -14.64 -15.27 -24.92
N ASN A 406 -15.33 -16.29 -25.42
CA ASN A 406 -15.68 -17.48 -24.64
C ASN A 406 -14.45 -18.20 -24.05
N PHE A 407 -13.38 -18.33 -24.83
CA PHE A 407 -12.12 -18.87 -24.34
C PHE A 407 -11.53 -18.01 -23.22
N ALA A 408 -11.51 -16.69 -23.39
CA ALA A 408 -11.02 -15.75 -22.39
C ALA A 408 -11.81 -15.82 -21.07
N LEU A 409 -13.12 -15.98 -21.17
CA LEU A 409 -14.01 -16.13 -20.02
C LEU A 409 -13.84 -17.47 -19.31
N GLY A 410 -13.62 -18.55 -20.07
CA GLY A 410 -13.24 -19.85 -19.51
C GLY A 410 -12.00 -19.72 -18.62
N ARG A 411 -10.98 -18.97 -19.08
CA ARG A 411 -9.76 -18.71 -18.30
C ARG A 411 -9.98 -17.91 -17.03
N VAL A 412 -10.89 -16.92 -17.04
CA VAL A 412 -11.29 -16.20 -15.83
C VAL A 412 -11.94 -17.17 -14.83
N ASN A 413 -12.89 -17.98 -15.28
CA ASN A 413 -13.56 -18.96 -14.42
C ASN A 413 -12.58 -20.00 -13.85
N ASP A 414 -11.65 -20.51 -14.67
CA ASP A 414 -10.59 -21.43 -14.23
C ASP A 414 -9.65 -20.79 -13.19
N TYR A 415 -9.36 -19.49 -13.33
CA TYR A 415 -8.54 -18.76 -12.37
C TYR A 415 -9.25 -18.68 -11.02
N PHE A 416 -10.52 -18.26 -10.99
CA PHE A 416 -11.32 -18.22 -9.77
C PHE A 416 -11.47 -19.62 -9.15
N ASP A 417 -11.74 -20.67 -9.94
CA ASP A 417 -11.76 -22.05 -9.45
C ASP A 417 -10.44 -22.40 -8.73
N ARG A 418 -9.28 -22.14 -9.35
CA ARG A 418 -7.99 -22.42 -8.73
C ARG A 418 -7.77 -21.61 -7.45
N VAL A 419 -8.15 -20.34 -7.43
CA VAL A 419 -8.03 -19.48 -6.23
C VAL A 419 -8.86 -20.04 -5.08
N PHE A 420 -10.14 -20.32 -5.30
CA PHE A 420 -11.04 -20.80 -4.26
C PHE A 420 -10.69 -22.21 -3.74
N HIS A 421 -10.08 -23.04 -4.57
CA HIS A 421 -9.54 -24.35 -4.19
C HIS A 421 -8.12 -24.29 -3.59
N GLY A 422 -7.54 -23.10 -3.39
CA GLY A 422 -6.19 -22.93 -2.83
C GLY A 422 -5.06 -23.41 -3.76
N ARG A 423 -5.34 -23.58 -5.06
CA ARG A 423 -4.38 -23.99 -6.11
C ARG A 423 -3.71 -22.81 -6.80
N ALA A 424 -4.17 -21.58 -6.55
CA ALA A 424 -3.56 -20.35 -7.03
C ALA A 424 -3.69 -19.24 -5.97
N ARG A 425 -2.72 -18.32 -5.96
CA ARG A 425 -2.82 -17.09 -5.15
C ARG A 425 -3.69 -16.07 -5.88
N PHE A 426 -4.57 -15.41 -5.12
CA PHE A 426 -5.36 -14.30 -5.62
C PHE A 426 -4.48 -13.05 -5.79
N TYR A 427 -4.63 -12.38 -6.92
CA TYR A 427 -4.05 -11.07 -7.20
C TYR A 427 -5.20 -10.18 -7.67
N PRO A 428 -5.50 -9.03 -7.04
CA PRO A 428 -6.49 -8.11 -7.59
C PRO A 428 -5.92 -7.41 -8.84
N LEU A 429 -6.80 -7.02 -9.77
CA LEU A 429 -6.39 -6.07 -10.80
C LEU A 429 -6.04 -4.73 -10.13
N PRO A 430 -4.99 -4.03 -10.58
CA PRO A 430 -4.70 -2.68 -10.10
C PRO A 430 -5.93 -1.80 -10.26
N ALA A 431 -6.34 -1.10 -9.21
CA ALA A 431 -7.60 -0.36 -9.17
C ALA A 431 -7.77 0.61 -10.35
N PHE A 432 -6.74 1.36 -10.70
CA PHE A 432 -6.77 2.29 -11.84
C PHE A 432 -6.90 1.61 -13.20
N LEU A 433 -6.33 0.40 -13.36
CA LEU A 433 -6.52 -0.40 -14.57
C LEU A 433 -7.96 -0.93 -14.63
N ALA A 434 -8.45 -1.47 -13.52
CA ALA A 434 -9.81 -1.97 -13.41
C ALA A 434 -10.84 -0.86 -13.71
N ASP A 435 -10.69 0.30 -13.09
CA ASP A 435 -11.57 1.45 -13.31
C ASP A 435 -11.55 1.94 -14.76
N ALA A 436 -10.37 2.04 -15.38
CA ALA A 436 -10.24 2.43 -16.78
C ALA A 436 -10.99 1.48 -17.72
N LEU A 437 -10.95 0.18 -17.42
CA LEU A 437 -11.67 -0.84 -18.17
C LEU A 437 -13.17 -0.79 -17.92
N LEU A 438 -13.58 -0.57 -16.68
CA LEU A 438 -14.99 -0.54 -16.27
C LEU A 438 -15.72 0.72 -16.72
N ALA A 439 -15.02 1.82 -16.96
CA ALA A 439 -15.60 3.06 -17.46
C ALA A 439 -16.34 2.88 -18.81
N ASP A 440 -15.87 1.96 -19.65
CA ASP A 440 -16.45 1.66 -20.96
C ASP A 440 -17.37 0.42 -20.95
N ALA A 441 -17.50 -0.27 -19.80
CA ALA A 441 -18.19 -1.54 -19.70
C ALA A 441 -19.59 -1.39 -19.07
N ARG A 442 -20.52 -2.27 -19.48
CA ARG A 442 -21.82 -2.40 -18.80
C ARG A 442 -21.68 -3.41 -17.68
N TRP A 443 -21.70 -2.99 -16.42
CA TRP A 443 -21.52 -3.93 -15.31
C TRP A 443 -22.42 -3.61 -14.12
N THR A 444 -22.72 -4.64 -13.32
CA THR A 444 -23.49 -4.52 -12.07
C THR A 444 -23.07 -5.60 -11.08
N VAL A 445 -23.19 -5.32 -9.78
CA VAL A 445 -23.20 -6.32 -8.71
C VAL A 445 -24.54 -6.18 -7.98
N ASP A 446 -25.35 -7.24 -8.00
CA ASP A 446 -26.68 -7.27 -7.39
C ASP A 446 -26.59 -7.71 -5.92
N ALA A 447 -26.88 -6.78 -5.01
CA ALA A 447 -26.81 -7.05 -3.58
C ALA A 447 -27.77 -8.17 -3.13
N ALA A 448 -28.92 -8.32 -3.79
CA ALA A 448 -29.86 -9.39 -3.48
C ALA A 448 -29.32 -10.76 -3.92
N GLY A 449 -28.75 -10.86 -5.13
CA GLY A 449 -28.03 -12.04 -5.59
C GLY A 449 -26.87 -12.42 -4.69
N VAL A 450 -26.07 -11.45 -4.24
CA VAL A 450 -24.97 -11.69 -3.29
C VAL A 450 -25.49 -12.31 -1.99
N ARG A 451 -26.58 -11.79 -1.40
CA ARG A 451 -27.17 -12.35 -0.18
C ARG A 451 -27.64 -13.79 -0.38
N ARG A 452 -28.30 -14.08 -1.51
CA ARG A 452 -28.72 -15.46 -1.86
C ARG A 452 -27.51 -16.39 -2.03
N ALA A 453 -26.41 -15.90 -2.61
CA ALA A 453 -25.17 -16.68 -2.73
C ALA A 453 -24.52 -16.97 -1.37
N VAL A 454 -24.64 -16.05 -0.39
CA VAL A 454 -24.22 -16.29 0.99
C VAL A 454 -25.05 -17.43 1.60
N GLU A 455 -26.38 -17.35 1.54
CA GLU A 455 -27.30 -18.37 2.06
C GLU A 455 -27.00 -19.75 1.43
N ARG A 456 -26.92 -19.81 0.10
CA ARG A 456 -26.59 -21.03 -0.64
C ARG A 456 -25.20 -21.58 -0.30
N GLY A 457 -24.22 -20.70 -0.11
CA GLY A 457 -22.87 -21.10 0.30
C GLY A 457 -22.84 -21.72 1.71
N GLN A 458 -23.70 -21.25 2.62
CA GLN A 458 -23.83 -21.81 3.97
C GLN A 458 -24.44 -23.21 3.94
N GLU A 459 -25.43 -23.46 3.06
CA GLU A 459 -25.98 -24.80 2.81
C GLU A 459 -24.89 -25.75 2.32
N ILE A 460 -24.15 -25.39 1.27
CA ILE A 460 -23.07 -26.21 0.69
C ILE A 460 -22.02 -26.58 1.75
N ARG A 461 -21.66 -25.63 2.61
CA ARG A 461 -20.68 -25.85 3.69
C ARG A 461 -21.23 -26.79 4.77
N SER A 462 -22.52 -26.69 5.08
CA SER A 462 -23.21 -27.54 6.05
C SER A 462 -23.35 -28.98 5.54
N ASP A 463 -23.77 -29.16 4.29
CA ASP A 463 -23.87 -30.47 3.65
C ASP A 463 -22.51 -31.18 3.60
N SER A 464 -21.45 -30.43 3.28
CA SER A 464 -20.08 -30.94 3.26
C SER A 464 -19.60 -31.37 4.66
N ALA A 465 -19.97 -30.63 5.70
CA ALA A 465 -19.64 -30.98 7.08
C ALA A 465 -20.38 -32.25 7.53
N GLN A 466 -21.66 -32.39 7.18
CA GLN A 466 -22.46 -33.58 7.47
C GLN A 466 -21.91 -34.82 6.74
N ALA A 467 -21.54 -34.69 5.46
CA ALA A 467 -20.93 -35.77 4.68
C ALA A 467 -19.58 -36.22 5.28
N SER A 468 -18.79 -35.29 5.82
CA SER A 468 -17.51 -35.63 6.48
C SER A 468 -17.66 -36.33 7.84
N ASN A 469 -18.81 -36.17 8.50
CA ASN A 469 -19.13 -36.76 9.79
C ASN A 469 -19.99 -38.04 9.69
N ALA A 470 -20.34 -38.49 8.49
CA ALA A 470 -21.04 -39.75 8.30
C ALA A 470 -20.16 -40.94 8.74
N PRO A 471 -20.71 -41.97 9.44
CA PRO A 471 -19.94 -43.13 9.84
C PRO A 471 -19.28 -43.77 8.62
N ARG A 472 -17.94 -43.96 8.66
CA ARG A 472 -17.27 -44.76 7.63
C ARG A 472 -17.84 -46.17 7.70
N MET A 473 -18.51 -46.62 6.65
CA MET A 473 -18.94 -48.01 6.54
C MET A 473 -17.69 -48.89 6.67
N THR A 474 -17.71 -49.79 7.66
CA THR A 474 -16.69 -50.81 7.83
C THR A 474 -16.62 -51.62 6.52
N PRO A 475 -15.44 -51.80 5.89
CA PRO A 475 -15.33 -52.68 4.74
C PRO A 475 -15.90 -54.05 5.12
N ALA A 476 -16.73 -54.63 4.25
CA ALA A 476 -17.24 -55.98 4.46
C ALA A 476 -16.06 -56.94 4.75
N PRO A 477 -16.21 -57.88 5.70
CA PRO A 477 -15.17 -58.86 5.96
C PRO A 477 -14.77 -59.53 4.64
N GLY A 478 -13.47 -59.51 4.33
CA GLY A 478 -12.96 -60.25 3.17
C GLY A 478 -13.36 -61.73 3.26
N PRO A 479 -13.51 -62.43 2.13
CA PRO A 479 -13.89 -63.83 2.12
C PRO A 479 -12.94 -64.65 3.00
N ALA A 480 -13.48 -65.67 3.69
CA ALA A 480 -12.72 -66.54 4.56
C ALA A 480 -11.49 -67.13 3.84
N PRO A 481 -10.34 -67.28 4.51
CA PRO A 481 -9.16 -67.91 3.92
C PRO A 481 -9.52 -69.31 3.41
N ILE A 482 -9.14 -69.60 2.17
CA ILE A 482 -9.29 -70.94 1.59
C ILE A 482 -8.30 -71.86 2.31
N ASP A 483 -8.82 -72.86 3.02
CA ASP A 483 -8.03 -73.91 3.64
C ASP A 483 -7.48 -74.86 2.56
N THR A 484 -6.17 -74.75 2.29
CA THR A 484 -5.47 -75.59 1.30
C THR A 484 -5.00 -76.94 1.86
N SER A 485 -5.41 -77.34 3.08
CA SER A 485 -4.95 -78.59 3.71
C SER A 485 -5.62 -79.87 3.19
N ARG A 486 -6.60 -79.77 2.27
CA ARG A 486 -7.21 -80.93 1.60
C ARG A 486 -6.98 -80.90 0.08
N ARG A 487 -5.75 -81.21 -0.33
CA ARG A 487 -5.49 -81.84 -1.63
C ARG A 487 -4.96 -83.26 -1.36
N GLN A 488 -5.89 -84.22 -1.34
CA GLN A 488 -5.54 -85.62 -1.57
C GLN A 488 -5.45 -85.84 -3.09
N THR A 489 -4.31 -86.38 -3.50
CA THR A 489 -4.02 -86.94 -4.83
C THR A 489 -5.06 -87.98 -5.24
N PRO A 490 -5.33 -88.07 -6.55
CA PRO A 490 -4.93 -89.26 -7.30
C PRO A 490 -3.67 -89.05 -8.13
#